data_AF-A0A353ZCX9-F1
#
_entry.id   AF-A0A353ZCX9-F1
#
_cell.length_a   1.000
_cell.length_b   1.000
_cell.length_c   1.000
_cell.angle_alpha   90.00
_cell.angle_beta   90.00
_cell.angle_gamma   90.00
#
_symmetry.space_group_name_H-M   'P 1'
#
loop_
_entity.id
_entity.type
_entity.pdbx_description
1 polymer ?
#
loop_
_entity_poly.entity_id
_entity_poly.type
_entity_poly.pdbx_seq_one_letter_code
_entity_poly.pdbx_strand_id
1 'polypeptide(L)'
;LASTELPEGLARDPGNRWLWRHPRQPLDAEEMRDAMLFVSGRLDRSPAGAHPFPPTHTWGFTIHQPFHAVYDSNHRSLYLMQQRNRRHPFLALFDAADPNQSVAQRLPTVTPTQTLYLMNSPFVHEQAAAFAVRMAQPGVSNGERARQMIEAAHGRSADEAELEVAQRFVAQYATRLPAETSPADREIAAWQAFARVLLTGNPFLYVD
;
A
#
# COMPACT_ATOMS: atom_id res chain seq x y z
N LEU A 1 13.36 -13.04 0.81
CA LEU A 1 12.75 -14.22 1.47
C LEU A 1 11.43 -14.40 0.76
N ALA A 2 11.40 -15.27 -0.25
CA ALA A 2 10.20 -15.69 -0.96
C ALA A 2 10.41 -17.18 -1.17
N SER A 3 9.57 -18.03 -0.58
CA SER A 3 9.72 -19.47 -0.74
C SER A 3 9.26 -19.87 -2.14
N THR A 4 10.16 -20.38 -2.97
CA THR A 4 9.80 -20.88 -4.30
C THR A 4 8.80 -22.04 -4.17
N GLU A 5 7.69 -21.99 -4.90
CA GLU A 5 6.74 -23.09 -4.91
C GLU A 5 7.34 -24.30 -5.64
N LEU A 6 7.57 -25.38 -4.90
CA LEU A 6 8.02 -26.65 -5.43
C LEU A 6 6.80 -27.51 -5.76
N PRO A 7 6.58 -27.92 -7.03
CA PRO A 7 5.42 -28.72 -7.42
C PRO A 7 5.25 -29.99 -6.60
N GLU A 8 6.35 -30.64 -6.21
CA GLU A 8 6.33 -31.83 -5.36
C GLU A 8 5.83 -31.53 -3.94
N GLY A 9 6.26 -30.39 -3.36
CA GLY A 9 5.80 -29.94 -2.05
C GLY A 9 4.32 -29.61 -2.07
N LEU A 10 3.86 -28.90 -3.10
CA LEU A 10 2.46 -28.55 -3.29
C LEU A 10 1.57 -29.78 -3.48
N ALA A 11 2.04 -30.80 -4.20
CA ALA A 11 1.31 -32.04 -4.41
C ALA A 11 1.20 -32.91 -3.13
N ARG A 12 2.25 -32.91 -2.29
CA ARG A 12 2.30 -33.74 -1.07
C ARG A 12 1.66 -33.07 0.14
N ASP A 13 1.82 -31.76 0.28
CA ASP A 13 1.32 -30.97 1.40
C ASP A 13 0.84 -29.58 0.93
N PRO A 14 -0.32 -29.50 0.27
CA PRO A 14 -0.89 -28.24 -0.20
C PRO A 14 -1.14 -27.23 0.93
N GLY A 15 -1.42 -27.73 2.15
CA GLY A 15 -1.72 -26.91 3.32
C GLY A 15 -0.49 -26.43 4.08
N ASN A 16 0.72 -26.75 3.60
CA ASN A 16 1.98 -26.42 4.26
C ASN A 16 2.04 -26.86 5.74
N ARG A 17 1.43 -28.01 6.08
CA ARG A 17 1.41 -28.58 7.44
C ARG A 17 2.79 -29.05 7.89
N TRP A 18 3.65 -29.45 6.95
CA TRP A 18 5.02 -29.91 7.18
C TRP A 18 6.05 -28.78 7.05
N LEU A 19 5.58 -27.53 6.88
CA LEU A 19 6.39 -26.31 6.86
C LEU A 19 7.51 -26.34 5.80
N TRP A 20 7.22 -26.91 4.62
CA TRP A 20 8.18 -26.98 3.52
C TRP A 20 8.36 -25.64 2.80
N ARG A 21 7.47 -24.66 3.04
CA ARG A 21 7.54 -23.27 2.58
C ARG A 21 7.20 -22.30 3.71
N HIS A 22 7.57 -21.02 3.54
CA HIS A 22 7.05 -19.97 4.42
C HIS A 22 5.53 -19.81 4.19
N PRO A 23 4.71 -19.74 5.26
CA PRO A 23 3.28 -19.49 5.10
C PRO A 23 3.08 -18.02 4.72
N ARG A 24 2.33 -17.77 3.66
CA ARG A 24 2.00 -16.42 3.22
C ARG A 24 1.28 -15.66 4.33
N GLN A 25 1.86 -14.55 4.78
CA GLN A 25 1.32 -13.65 5.81
C GLN A 25 0.84 -12.35 5.16
N PRO A 26 -0.42 -11.92 5.37
CA PRO A 26 -0.85 -10.58 4.97
C PRO A 26 -0.14 -9.52 5.81
N LEU A 27 0.11 -8.37 5.22
CA LEU A 27 0.56 -7.19 5.96
C LEU A 27 -0.55 -6.65 6.87
N ASP A 28 -0.18 -6.26 8.08
CA ASP A 28 -1.07 -5.52 8.96
C ASP A 28 -1.37 -4.12 8.38
N ALA A 29 -2.45 -3.47 8.85
CA ALA A 29 -2.83 -2.14 8.39
C ALA A 29 -1.68 -1.12 8.45
N GLU A 30 -0.98 -1.08 9.59
CA GLU A 30 0.14 -0.16 9.79
C GLU A 30 1.30 -0.45 8.83
N GLU A 31 1.61 -1.73 8.61
CA GLU A 31 2.67 -2.17 7.69
C GLU A 31 2.34 -1.84 6.25
N MET A 32 1.11 -2.12 5.81
CA MET A 32 0.63 -1.81 4.47
C MET A 32 0.71 -0.32 4.18
N ARG A 33 0.22 0.51 5.10
CA ARG A 33 0.24 1.96 4.97
C ARG A 33 1.66 2.51 4.96
N ASP A 34 2.50 2.06 5.90
CA ASP A 34 3.89 2.51 6.00
C ASP A 34 4.72 2.05 4.80
N ALA A 35 4.46 0.86 4.26
CA ALA A 35 5.08 0.35 3.04
C ALA A 35 4.74 1.23 1.84
N MET A 36 3.46 1.60 1.65
CA MET A 36 3.05 2.50 0.56
C MET A 36 3.75 3.87 0.65
N LEU A 37 3.82 4.44 1.86
CA LEU A 37 4.55 5.69 2.10
C LEU A 37 6.06 5.54 1.87
N PHE A 38 6.62 4.40 2.24
CA PHE A 38 8.05 4.14 2.12
C PHE A 38 8.48 4.02 0.65
N VAL A 39 7.76 3.23 -0.15
CA VAL A 39 8.09 3.03 -1.56
C VAL A 39 7.76 4.28 -2.40
N SER A 40 6.75 5.05 -2.01
CA SER A 40 6.48 6.35 -2.65
C SER A 40 7.51 7.43 -2.30
N GLY A 41 8.35 7.19 -1.28
CA GLY A 41 9.32 8.16 -0.77
C GLY A 41 8.71 9.26 0.10
N ARG A 42 7.46 9.09 0.54
CA ARG A 42 6.73 10.06 1.36
C ARG A 42 6.80 9.79 2.85
N LEU A 43 7.24 8.61 3.28
CA LEU A 43 7.31 8.25 4.69
C LEU A 43 8.24 9.19 5.45
N ASP A 44 7.67 9.96 6.37
CA ASP A 44 8.42 10.73 7.35
C ASP A 44 8.83 9.81 8.52
N ARG A 45 10.14 9.68 8.71
CA ARG A 45 10.74 8.84 9.76
C ARG A 45 11.13 9.65 11.00
N SER A 46 10.97 10.98 10.98
CA SER A 46 11.22 11.81 12.14
C SER A 46 10.21 11.54 13.26
N PRO A 47 10.54 11.85 14.52
CA PRO A 47 9.56 11.81 15.61
C PRO A 47 8.41 12.78 15.31
N ALA A 48 7.17 12.28 15.34
CA ALA A 48 6.01 13.13 15.13
C ALA A 48 5.76 14.07 16.33
N GLY A 49 5.31 15.29 16.03
CA GLY A 49 4.87 16.25 17.04
C GLY A 49 3.46 15.97 17.57
N ALA A 50 2.98 16.89 18.41
CA ALA A 50 1.60 16.84 18.90
C ALA A 50 0.58 16.98 17.76
N HIS A 51 -0.52 16.23 17.85
CA HIS A 51 -1.65 16.44 16.96
C HIS A 51 -2.29 17.81 17.19
N PRO A 52 -2.86 18.45 16.14
CA PRO A 52 -3.49 19.75 16.24
C PRO A 52 -4.89 19.63 16.86
N PHE A 53 -4.94 19.23 18.13
CA PHE A 53 -6.16 19.19 18.91
C PHE A 53 -6.74 20.60 19.07
N PRO A 54 -8.08 20.76 19.04
CA PRO A 54 -8.69 22.03 19.34
C PRO A 54 -8.32 22.46 20.77
N PRO A 55 -8.14 23.77 21.04
CA PRO A 55 -7.85 24.25 22.38
C PRO A 55 -8.87 23.77 23.41
N THR A 56 -8.45 23.43 24.62
CA THR A 56 -9.33 22.85 25.66
C THR A 56 -10.53 23.72 26.01
N HIS A 57 -10.39 25.05 25.92
CA HIS A 57 -11.48 25.99 26.18
C HIS A 57 -12.57 26.02 25.10
N THR A 58 -12.34 25.41 23.93
CA THR A 58 -13.36 25.27 22.87
C THR A 58 -14.06 23.92 22.89
N TRP A 59 -13.72 23.05 23.86
CA TRP A 59 -14.29 21.71 23.93
C TRP A 59 -15.76 21.75 24.36
N GLY A 60 -16.64 21.33 23.46
CA GLY A 60 -18.07 21.12 23.70
C GLY A 60 -18.49 19.65 23.51
N PHE A 61 -17.55 18.71 23.64
CA PHE A 61 -17.80 17.30 23.36
C PHE A 61 -18.63 16.66 24.48
N THR A 62 -19.64 15.89 24.09
CA THR A 62 -20.53 15.17 25.01
C THR A 62 -20.56 13.69 24.66
N ILE A 63 -21.23 12.87 25.48
CA ILE A 63 -21.44 11.45 25.13
C ILE A 63 -22.23 11.27 23.83
N HIS A 64 -23.14 12.20 23.51
CA HIS A 64 -23.96 12.17 22.29
C HIS A 64 -23.24 12.81 21.08
N GLN A 65 -22.25 13.66 21.34
CA GLN A 65 -21.41 14.29 20.33
C GLN A 65 -19.92 14.15 20.73
N PRO A 66 -19.36 12.92 20.69
CA PRO A 66 -17.98 12.69 21.10
C PRO A 66 -17.03 13.34 20.10
N PHE A 67 -15.84 13.71 20.59
CA PHE A 67 -14.77 14.19 19.73
C PHE A 67 -14.44 13.16 18.65
N HIS A 68 -14.21 13.66 17.43
CA HIS A 68 -13.75 12.87 16.31
C HIS A 68 -12.85 13.72 15.42
N ALA A 69 -11.63 13.27 15.20
CA ALA A 69 -10.77 13.80 14.16
C ALA A 69 -10.05 12.68 13.41
N VAL A 70 -9.57 12.99 12.22
CA VAL A 70 -8.59 12.20 11.48
C VAL A 70 -7.60 13.21 10.95
N TYR A 71 -6.35 13.12 11.39
CA TYR A 71 -5.29 14.04 10.98
C TYR A 71 -4.42 13.37 9.94
N ASP A 72 -4.36 13.96 8.75
CA ASP A 72 -3.46 13.49 7.71
C ASP A 72 -2.01 13.64 8.16
N SER A 73 -1.21 12.62 7.92
CA SER A 73 0.20 12.57 8.33
C SER A 73 0.94 11.61 7.42
N ASN A 74 2.14 11.98 6.97
CA ASN A 74 3.01 11.02 6.28
C ASN A 74 3.98 10.30 7.23
N HIS A 75 3.86 10.52 8.54
CA HIS A 75 4.64 9.78 9.52
C HIS A 75 4.23 8.30 9.56
N ARG A 76 5.09 7.48 10.18
CA ARG A 76 4.79 6.08 10.52
C ARG A 76 3.41 5.96 11.17
N SER A 77 2.69 4.89 10.85
CA SER A 77 1.31 4.66 11.30
C SER A 77 1.18 4.58 12.83
N LEU A 78 2.27 4.27 13.52
CA LEU A 78 2.39 4.37 14.99
C LEU A 78 2.04 5.77 15.53
N TYR A 79 2.29 6.82 14.76
CA TYR A 79 2.01 8.21 15.14
C TYR A 79 0.63 8.70 14.70
N LEU A 80 -0.21 7.83 14.12
CA LEU A 80 -1.59 8.22 13.82
C LEU A 80 -2.37 8.38 15.12
N MET A 81 -3.26 9.37 15.14
CA MET A 81 -4.11 9.60 16.29
C MET A 81 -5.03 8.38 16.51
N GLN A 82 -4.93 7.79 17.70
CA GLN A 82 -5.83 6.72 18.14
C GLN A 82 -6.95 7.29 18.99
N GLN A 83 -8.19 6.88 18.71
CA GLN A 83 -9.36 7.27 19.49
C GLN A 83 -10.13 6.01 19.90
N ARG A 84 -10.47 5.93 21.19
CA ARG A 84 -11.12 4.75 21.76
C ARG A 84 -12.48 4.44 21.13
N ASN A 85 -13.30 5.46 20.88
CA ASN A 85 -14.70 5.27 20.44
C ASN A 85 -14.88 5.33 18.92
N ARG A 86 -13.88 5.78 18.17
CA ARG A 86 -13.94 5.92 16.70
C ARG A 86 -12.58 5.64 16.07
N ARG A 87 -12.44 4.47 15.47
CA ARG A 87 -11.17 4.05 14.86
C ARG A 87 -10.86 4.87 13.61
N HIS A 88 -9.57 5.04 13.32
CA HIS A 88 -9.13 5.65 12.08
C HIS A 88 -9.69 4.86 10.87
N PRO A 89 -10.29 5.50 9.84
CA PRO A 89 -10.99 4.79 8.77
C PRO A 89 -10.15 3.72 8.05
N PHE A 90 -8.90 4.06 7.68
CA PHE A 90 -7.96 3.09 7.09
C PHE A 90 -7.66 1.92 8.04
N LEU A 91 -7.20 2.19 9.26
CA LEU A 91 -6.83 1.16 10.23
C LEU A 91 -8.03 0.24 10.55
N ALA A 92 -9.23 0.80 10.66
CA ALA A 92 -10.44 0.04 10.88
C ALA A 92 -10.78 -0.89 9.71
N LEU A 93 -10.57 -0.44 8.48
CA LEU A 93 -10.86 -1.20 7.27
C LEU A 93 -9.89 -2.39 7.08
N PHE A 94 -8.64 -2.24 7.51
CA PHE A 94 -7.59 -3.26 7.36
C PHE A 94 -7.28 -4.00 8.67
N ASP A 95 -8.31 -4.23 9.49
CA ASP A 95 -8.26 -5.13 10.65
C ASP A 95 -7.21 -4.76 11.72
N ALA A 96 -6.86 -3.48 11.85
CA ALA A 96 -6.03 -3.02 12.96
C ALA A 96 -6.72 -3.27 14.31
N ALA A 97 -5.90 -3.40 15.36
CA ALA A 97 -6.38 -3.66 16.71
C ALA A 97 -7.42 -2.62 17.19
N ASP A 98 -8.51 -3.11 17.80
CA ASP A 98 -9.53 -2.26 18.39
C ASP A 98 -9.01 -1.55 19.64
N PRO A 99 -8.90 -0.21 19.68
CA PRO A 99 -8.48 0.50 20.90
C PRO A 99 -9.49 0.39 22.04
N ASN A 100 -10.71 -0.10 21.80
CA ASN A 100 -11.73 -0.29 22.83
C ASN A 100 -11.79 -1.71 23.42
N GLN A 101 -11.01 -2.65 22.89
CA GLN A 101 -11.02 -4.05 23.31
C GLN A 101 -9.60 -4.58 23.50
N SER A 102 -9.44 -5.61 24.34
CA SER A 102 -8.18 -6.35 24.41
C SER A 102 -8.07 -7.28 23.21
N VAL A 103 -7.07 -7.08 22.36
CA VAL A 103 -6.82 -7.89 21.17
C VAL A 103 -5.53 -8.68 21.38
N ALA A 104 -5.66 -9.99 21.65
CA ALA A 104 -4.50 -10.87 21.83
C ALA A 104 -3.85 -11.24 20.48
N GLN A 105 -4.67 -11.39 19.44
CA GLN A 105 -4.23 -11.72 18.08
C GLN A 105 -5.14 -11.02 17.07
N ARG A 106 -4.54 -10.48 16.01
CA ARG A 106 -5.27 -9.91 14.86
C ARG A 106 -5.68 -11.04 13.92
N LEU A 107 -6.90 -10.97 13.40
CA LEU A 107 -7.41 -11.89 12.39
C LEU A 107 -7.57 -11.11 11.09
N PRO A 108 -6.62 -11.21 10.16
CA PRO A 108 -6.68 -10.49 8.90
C PRO A 108 -7.83 -11.04 8.05
N THR A 109 -8.66 -10.15 7.52
CA THR A 109 -9.73 -10.47 6.59
C THR A 109 -9.34 -10.03 5.19
N VAL A 110 -9.91 -10.68 4.18
CA VAL A 110 -9.88 -10.20 2.79
C VAL A 110 -11.31 -9.94 2.37
N THR A 111 -11.69 -8.66 2.30
CA THR A 111 -13.05 -8.25 1.93
C THR A 111 -13.09 -7.51 0.59
N PRO A 112 -14.21 -7.58 -0.15
CA PRO A 112 -14.40 -6.76 -1.34
C PRO A 112 -14.25 -5.25 -1.07
N THR A 113 -14.63 -4.80 0.13
CA THR A 113 -14.50 -3.39 0.54
C THR A 113 -13.04 -2.96 0.66
N GLN A 114 -12.16 -3.80 1.20
CA GLN A 114 -10.72 -3.54 1.24
C GLN A 114 -10.15 -3.44 -0.18
N THR A 115 -10.50 -4.36 -1.08
CA THR A 115 -10.07 -4.30 -2.48
C THR A 115 -10.57 -3.03 -3.17
N LEU A 116 -11.84 -2.68 -2.97
CA LEU A 116 -12.43 -1.48 -3.56
C LEU A 116 -11.75 -0.20 -3.04
N TYR A 117 -11.39 -0.17 -1.75
CA TYR A 117 -10.59 0.92 -1.19
C TYR A 117 -9.24 1.04 -1.88
N LEU A 118 -8.50 -0.07 -2.02
CA LEU A 118 -7.20 -0.07 -2.69
C LEU A 118 -7.27 0.48 -4.13
N MET A 119 -8.35 0.17 -4.86
CA MET A 119 -8.54 0.64 -6.24
C MET A 119 -8.92 2.12 -6.35
N ASN A 120 -9.67 2.66 -5.37
CA ASN A 120 -10.32 3.97 -5.51
C ASN A 120 -9.86 5.03 -4.51
N SER A 121 -9.09 4.66 -3.49
CA SER A 121 -8.70 5.57 -2.41
C SER A 121 -7.76 6.67 -2.92
N PRO A 122 -8.07 7.96 -2.67
CA PRO A 122 -7.16 9.07 -2.97
C PRO A 122 -5.76 8.84 -2.39
N PHE A 123 -5.66 8.26 -1.19
CA PHE A 123 -4.38 7.94 -0.56
C PHE A 123 -3.52 7.02 -1.44
N VAL A 124 -4.09 5.93 -1.99
CA VAL A 124 -3.35 4.99 -2.84
C VAL A 124 -2.97 5.63 -4.17
N HIS A 125 -3.86 6.45 -4.75
CA HIS A 125 -3.56 7.20 -5.96
C HIS A 125 -2.42 8.21 -5.76
N GLU A 126 -2.40 8.92 -4.63
CA GLU A 126 -1.32 9.84 -4.27
C GLU A 126 0.02 9.12 -4.04
N GLN A 127 0.01 7.99 -3.35
CA GLN A 127 1.23 7.20 -3.14
C GLN A 127 1.76 6.63 -4.44
N ALA A 128 0.89 6.12 -5.31
CA ALA A 128 1.28 5.65 -6.64
C ALA A 128 1.82 6.77 -7.52
N ALA A 129 1.23 7.97 -7.45
CA ALA A 129 1.70 9.14 -8.17
C ALA A 129 3.11 9.54 -7.73
N ALA A 130 3.33 9.66 -6.42
CA ALA A 130 4.64 9.97 -5.87
C ALA A 130 5.66 8.87 -6.17
N PHE A 131 5.26 7.60 -6.13
CA PHE A 131 6.13 6.48 -6.48
C PHE A 131 6.58 6.52 -7.94
N ALA A 132 5.65 6.77 -8.86
CA ALA A 132 5.97 6.91 -10.28
C ALA A 132 6.94 8.07 -10.54
N VAL A 133 6.74 9.22 -9.87
CA VAL A 133 7.64 10.39 -9.97
C VAL A 133 9.03 10.08 -9.41
N ARG A 134 9.10 9.45 -8.22
CA ARG A 134 10.36 9.04 -7.59
C ARG A 134 11.21 8.16 -8.51
N MET A 135 10.57 7.30 -9.29
CA MET A 135 11.25 6.37 -10.20
C MET A 135 11.50 6.94 -11.60
N ALA A 136 11.06 8.18 -11.88
CA ALA A 136 11.33 8.89 -13.14
C ALA A 136 12.72 9.55 -13.13
N GLN A 137 13.79 8.77 -12.94
CA GLN A 137 15.15 9.31 -12.90
C GLN A 137 15.69 9.62 -14.31
N PRO A 138 16.38 10.76 -14.51
CA PRO A 138 16.97 11.10 -15.81
C PRO A 138 17.95 10.03 -16.31
N GLY A 139 17.85 9.66 -17.58
CA GLY A 139 18.75 8.69 -18.22
C GLY A 139 18.44 7.22 -17.96
N VAL A 140 17.40 6.92 -17.17
CA VAL A 140 16.95 5.54 -16.93
C VAL A 140 15.98 5.10 -18.03
N SER A 141 16.22 3.92 -18.62
CA SER A 141 15.32 3.35 -19.63
C SER A 141 14.00 2.89 -19.01
N ASN A 142 12.93 2.80 -19.80
CA ASN A 142 11.64 2.30 -19.32
C ASN A 142 11.73 0.89 -18.74
N GLY A 143 12.56 0.01 -19.31
CA GLY A 143 12.76 -1.34 -18.78
C GLY A 143 13.45 -1.33 -17.41
N GLU A 144 14.47 -0.49 -17.25
CA GLU A 144 15.16 -0.32 -15.97
C GLU A 144 14.26 0.34 -14.92
N ARG A 145 13.46 1.33 -15.31
CA ARG A 145 12.45 1.95 -14.43
C ARG A 145 11.43 0.92 -13.94
N ALA A 146 10.92 0.06 -14.84
CA ALA A 146 9.99 -1.00 -14.46
C ALA A 146 10.64 -1.99 -13.47
N ARG A 147 11.88 -2.39 -13.71
CA ARG A 147 12.66 -3.26 -12.82
C ARG A 147 12.79 -2.64 -11.43
N GLN A 148 13.25 -1.40 -11.34
CA GLN A 148 13.41 -0.69 -10.06
C GLN A 148 12.09 -0.52 -9.31
N MET A 149 10.98 -0.28 -10.02
CA MET A 149 9.65 -0.18 -9.40
C MET A 149 9.20 -1.53 -8.83
N ILE A 150 9.38 -2.63 -9.55
CA ILE A 150 9.03 -3.97 -9.07
C ILE A 150 9.91 -4.34 -7.87
N GLU A 151 11.22 -4.10 -7.95
CA GLU A 151 12.15 -4.38 -6.85
C GLU A 151 11.84 -3.59 -5.59
N ALA A 152 11.55 -2.30 -5.73
CA ALA A 152 11.20 -1.45 -4.60
C ALA A 152 9.86 -1.83 -3.97
N ALA A 153 8.87 -2.24 -4.77
CA ALA A 153 7.55 -2.60 -4.29
C ALA A 153 7.50 -4.01 -3.68
N HIS A 154 8.10 -4.99 -4.34
CA HIS A 154 7.96 -6.41 -4.01
C HIS A 154 9.16 -6.99 -3.26
N GLY A 155 10.25 -6.22 -3.09
CA GLY A 155 11.44 -6.66 -2.35
C GLY A 155 12.21 -7.82 -3.01
N ARG A 156 12.00 -8.04 -4.31
CA ARG A 156 12.68 -9.07 -5.11
C ARG A 156 12.93 -8.58 -6.53
N SER A 157 13.92 -9.17 -7.20
CA SER A 157 14.17 -8.90 -8.62
C SER A 157 12.99 -9.34 -9.50
N ALA A 158 12.73 -8.51 -10.51
CA ALA A 158 11.77 -8.81 -11.57
C ALA A 158 12.37 -9.84 -12.54
N ASP A 159 11.60 -10.83 -12.94
CA ASP A 159 11.99 -11.71 -14.03
C ASP A 159 11.70 -11.08 -15.41
N GLU A 160 12.22 -11.69 -16.48
CA GLU A 160 12.08 -11.13 -17.84
C GLU A 160 10.61 -11.12 -18.32
N ALA A 161 9.80 -12.10 -17.90
CA ALA A 161 8.40 -12.16 -18.27
C ALA A 161 7.59 -11.05 -17.58
N GLU A 162 7.88 -10.76 -16.31
CA GLU A 162 7.29 -9.65 -15.56
C GLU A 162 7.65 -8.30 -16.18
N LEU A 163 8.91 -8.13 -16.61
CA LEU A 163 9.36 -6.92 -17.29
C LEU A 163 8.66 -6.73 -18.63
N GLU A 164 8.50 -7.79 -19.41
CA GLU A 164 7.76 -7.74 -20.68
C GLU A 164 6.29 -7.32 -20.45
N VAL A 165 5.63 -7.91 -19.45
CA VAL A 165 4.25 -7.55 -19.08
C VAL A 165 4.16 -6.10 -18.61
N ALA A 166 5.11 -5.63 -17.79
CA ALA A 166 5.15 -4.26 -17.30
C ALA A 166 5.28 -3.25 -18.44
N GLN A 167 6.22 -3.47 -19.36
CA GLN A 167 6.43 -2.59 -20.51
C GLN A 167 5.20 -2.58 -21.43
N ARG A 168 4.61 -3.75 -21.68
CA ARG A 168 3.40 -3.88 -22.48
C ARG A 168 2.23 -3.13 -21.84
N PHE A 169 2.07 -3.24 -20.52
CA PHE A 169 1.03 -2.54 -19.76
C PHE A 169 1.18 -1.03 -19.90
N VAL A 170 2.38 -0.48 -19.65
CA VAL A 170 2.63 0.98 -19.73
C VAL A 170 2.36 1.50 -21.14
N ALA A 171 2.82 0.80 -22.17
CA ALA A 171 2.57 1.17 -23.55
C ALA A 171 1.08 1.14 -23.91
N GLN A 172 0.36 0.09 -23.52
CA GLN A 172 -1.08 -0.04 -23.78
C GLN A 172 -1.92 0.97 -22.99
N TYR A 173 -1.50 1.33 -21.78
CA TYR A 173 -2.21 2.33 -20.99
C TYR A 173 -2.11 3.70 -21.65
N ALA A 174 -0.91 4.09 -22.12
CA ALA A 174 -0.69 5.36 -22.79
C ALA A 174 -1.53 5.53 -24.07
N THR A 175 -1.76 4.45 -24.83
CA THR A 175 -2.58 4.47 -26.06
C THR A 175 -4.08 4.56 -25.80
N ARG A 176 -4.55 4.09 -24.64
CA ARG A 176 -5.98 4.13 -24.25
C ARG A 176 -6.44 5.49 -23.71
N LEU A 177 -5.52 6.39 -23.39
CA LEU A 177 -5.87 7.72 -22.89
C LEU A 177 -6.48 8.61 -24.00
N PRO A 178 -7.38 9.56 -23.66
CA PRO A 178 -8.05 10.43 -24.62
C PRO A 178 -7.06 11.19 -25.50
N ALA A 179 -7.35 11.34 -26.81
CA ALA A 179 -6.47 11.92 -27.84
C ALA A 179 -5.87 13.28 -27.43
N GLU A 180 -6.64 14.07 -26.68
CA GLU A 180 -6.31 15.42 -26.22
C GLU A 180 -5.20 15.45 -25.15
N THR A 181 -4.89 14.30 -24.53
CA THR A 181 -3.85 14.19 -23.51
C THR A 181 -2.47 14.31 -24.15
N SER A 182 -1.63 15.22 -23.64
CA SER A 182 -0.28 15.42 -24.17
C SER A 182 0.58 14.15 -24.04
N PRO A 183 1.59 13.94 -24.91
CA PRO A 183 2.47 12.77 -24.80
C PRO A 183 3.14 12.63 -23.42
N ALA A 184 3.54 13.75 -22.81
CA ALA A 184 4.15 13.77 -21.48
C ALA A 184 3.15 13.35 -20.40
N ASP A 185 1.92 13.87 -20.44
CA ASP A 185 0.88 13.52 -19.46
C ASP A 185 0.45 12.05 -19.60
N ARG A 186 0.44 11.51 -20.82
CA ARG A 186 0.17 10.09 -21.06
C ARG A 186 1.21 9.19 -20.41
N GLU A 187 2.48 9.53 -20.58
CA GLU A 187 3.58 8.79 -19.98
C GLU A 187 3.47 8.81 -18.45
N ILE A 188 3.26 9.99 -17.87
CA ILE A 188 3.06 10.15 -16.43
C ILE A 188 1.89 9.26 -15.97
N ALA A 189 0.71 9.40 -16.59
CA ALA A 189 -0.48 8.65 -16.21
C ALA A 189 -0.30 7.12 -16.34
N ALA A 190 0.43 6.65 -17.35
CA ALA A 190 0.73 5.23 -17.53
C ALA A 190 1.63 4.68 -16.41
N TRP A 191 2.67 5.41 -16.02
CA TRP A 191 3.54 5.03 -14.91
C TRP A 191 2.85 5.12 -13.55
N GLN A 192 1.96 6.09 -13.35
CA GLN A 192 1.10 6.16 -12.16
C GLN A 192 0.15 4.97 -12.09
N ALA A 193 -0.42 4.55 -13.22
CA ALA A 193 -1.26 3.36 -13.28
C ALA A 193 -0.47 2.09 -12.97
N PHE A 194 0.75 1.97 -13.49
CA PHE A 194 1.61 0.83 -13.19
C PHE A 194 2.00 0.80 -11.70
N ALA A 195 2.35 1.95 -11.11
CA ALA A 195 2.58 2.07 -9.68
C ALA A 195 1.37 1.59 -8.86
N ARG A 196 0.14 1.98 -9.23
CA ARG A 196 -1.08 1.49 -8.55
C ARG A 196 -1.22 -0.03 -8.62
N VAL A 197 -0.93 -0.63 -9.77
CA VAL A 197 -0.98 -2.10 -9.92
C VAL A 197 0.01 -2.77 -8.97
N LEU A 198 1.23 -2.24 -8.84
CA LEU A 198 2.22 -2.77 -7.90
C LEU A 198 1.75 -2.63 -6.45
N LEU A 199 1.31 -1.45 -6.02
CA LEU A 199 0.88 -1.18 -4.64
C LEU A 199 -0.39 -1.95 -4.20
N THR A 200 -1.17 -2.46 -5.16
CA THR A 200 -2.42 -3.19 -4.89
C THR A 200 -2.32 -4.67 -5.24
N GLY A 201 -1.15 -5.10 -5.70
CA GLY A 201 -0.88 -6.48 -6.06
C GLY A 201 -0.63 -7.37 -4.83
N ASN A 202 -0.90 -8.67 -5.01
CA ASN A 202 -0.60 -9.69 -4.01
C ASN A 202 0.86 -9.66 -3.51
N PRO A 203 1.89 -9.50 -4.36
CA PRO A 203 3.28 -9.47 -3.89
C PRO A 203 3.61 -8.26 -3.00
N PHE A 204 2.78 -7.21 -3.02
CA PHE A 204 2.94 -6.04 -2.16
C PHE A 204 2.22 -6.20 -0.82
N LEU A 205 1.04 -6.85 -0.83
CA LEU A 205 0.18 -6.95 0.35
C LEU A 205 0.50 -8.14 1.27
N TYR A 206 1.41 -9.02 0.86
CA TYR A 206 1.74 -10.24 1.58
C TYR A 206 3.24 -10.50 1.58
N VAL A 207 3.70 -11.18 2.62
CA VAL A 207 5.06 -11.71 2.76
C VAL A 207 4.99 -13.24 2.62
N ASP A 208 5.82 -13.84 1.77
CA ASP A 208 5.85 -15.28 1.48
C ASP A 208 7.28 -15.89 1.39
#